data_AF-A0A645AKP8-F1
#
_entry.id   AF-A0A645AKP8-F1
#
_cell.length_a   1.000
_cell.length_b   1.000
_cell.length_c   1.000
_cell.angle_alpha   90.00
_cell.angle_beta   90.00
_cell.angle_gamma   90.00
#
_symmetry.space_group_name_H-M   'P 1'
#
loop_
_entity.id
_entity.type
_entity.pdbx_description
1 polymer ?
#
loop_
_entity_poly.entity_id
_entity_poly.type
_entity_poly.pdbx_seq_one_letter_code
_entity_poly.pdbx_strand_id
1 'polypeptide(L)'
;MRVCANISQIGKPVVLCGCAVPDQFENAPERIMFSEIHYIAIVCGEDELKKRMQNGRGVTDENWIKNSVDFNKWLIENSKKTNPEIFLLDITILSPEEAASAMNRRIMSFL
;
A
#
# COMPACT_ATOMS: atom_id res chain seq x y z
N MET A 1 0.52 15.45 -1.64
CA MET A 1 1.89 14.85 -1.66
C MET A 1 3.01 15.82 -1.29
N ARG A 2 2.68 17.06 -0.89
CA ARG A 2 3.64 18.14 -0.58
C ARG A 2 4.91 17.76 0.20
N VAL A 3 4.78 17.06 1.32
CA VAL A 3 5.95 16.65 2.13
C VAL A 3 6.86 15.72 1.35
N CYS A 4 6.30 14.70 0.68
CA CYS A 4 7.05 13.79 -0.17
C CYS A 4 7.74 14.54 -1.32
N ALA A 5 7.07 15.52 -1.93
CA ALA A 5 7.64 16.31 -3.00
C ALA A 5 8.87 17.08 -2.50
N ASN A 6 8.76 17.80 -1.37
CA ASN A 6 9.88 18.54 -0.79
C ASN A 6 11.09 17.64 -0.46
N ILE A 7 10.85 16.42 0.07
CA ILE A 7 11.93 15.46 0.35
C ILE A 7 12.55 14.93 -0.95
N SER A 8 11.74 14.65 -1.97
CA SER A 8 12.26 14.16 -3.25
C SER A 8 13.18 15.18 -3.95
N GLN A 9 12.93 16.48 -3.78
CA GLN A 9 13.72 17.53 -4.42
C GLN A 9 15.16 17.62 -3.91
N ILE A 10 15.47 17.03 -2.75
CA ILE A 10 16.86 16.89 -2.27
C ILE A 10 17.50 15.56 -2.70
N GLY A 11 16.94 14.89 -3.72
CA GLY A 11 17.46 13.66 -4.31
C GLY A 11 17.29 12.41 -3.46
N LYS A 12 16.40 12.43 -2.46
CA LYS A 12 16.14 11.26 -1.61
C LYS A 12 14.88 10.53 -2.07
N PRO A 13 14.92 9.18 -2.22
CA PRO A 13 13.71 8.41 -2.46
C PRO A 13 12.75 8.53 -1.27
N VAL A 14 11.45 8.47 -1.54
CA VAL A 14 10.40 8.61 -0.53
C VAL A 14 9.44 7.44 -0.63
N VAL A 15 9.12 6.85 0.53
CA VAL A 15 8.04 5.86 0.66
C VAL A 15 6.92 6.50 1.45
N LEU A 16 5.72 6.52 0.87
CA LEU A 16 4.50 6.98 1.55
C LEU A 16 3.63 5.78 1.89
N CYS A 17 3.39 5.55 3.18
CA CYS A 17 2.55 4.45 3.66
C CYS A 17 1.17 4.97 4.09
N GLY A 18 0.11 4.39 3.55
CA GLY A 18 -1.26 4.73 3.91
C GLY A 18 -2.30 3.98 3.08
N CYS A 19 -3.58 4.25 3.33
CA CYS A 19 -4.68 3.71 2.54
C CYS A 19 -5.01 4.70 1.42
N ALA A 20 -4.59 4.40 0.20
CA ALA A 20 -4.86 5.25 -0.96
C ALA A 20 -4.78 4.48 -2.27
N VAL A 21 -5.35 5.05 -3.33
CA VAL A 21 -5.31 4.54 -4.70
C VAL A 21 -4.63 5.57 -5.64
N PRO A 22 -4.10 5.13 -6.80
CA PRO A 22 -3.33 5.99 -7.70
C PRO A 22 -4.01 7.31 -8.05
N ASP A 23 -5.32 7.30 -8.33
CA ASP A 23 -6.10 8.49 -8.70
C ASP A 23 -5.95 9.65 -7.71
N GLN A 24 -5.76 9.38 -6.42
CA GLN A 24 -5.61 10.42 -5.40
C GLN A 24 -4.27 11.16 -5.50
N PHE A 25 -3.27 10.56 -6.14
CA PHE A 25 -1.91 11.08 -6.25
C PHE A 25 -1.60 11.57 -7.66
N GLU A 26 -2.07 10.86 -8.68
CA GLU A 26 -1.87 11.22 -10.09
C GLU A 26 -2.57 12.54 -10.45
N ASN A 27 -3.69 12.86 -9.79
CA ASN A 27 -4.40 14.14 -9.97
C ASN A 27 -3.90 15.27 -9.06
N ALA A 28 -2.92 15.01 -8.18
CA ALA A 28 -2.43 16.02 -7.25
C ALA A 28 -1.47 17.01 -7.95
N PRO A 29 -1.48 18.31 -7.60
CA PRO A 29 -0.58 19.30 -8.20
C PRO A 29 0.90 18.94 -8.09
N GLU A 30 1.27 18.27 -6.99
CA GLU A 30 2.66 17.89 -6.73
C GLU A 30 3.11 16.67 -7.55
N ARG A 31 2.24 16.01 -8.32
CA ARG A 31 2.58 14.85 -9.15
C ARG A 31 3.70 15.15 -10.15
N ILE A 32 3.73 16.37 -10.67
CA ILE A 32 4.75 16.84 -11.63
C ILE A 32 6.17 16.84 -11.05
N MET A 33 6.30 16.82 -9.72
CA MET A 33 7.59 16.85 -9.02
C MET A 33 8.23 15.46 -8.90
N PHE A 34 7.54 14.41 -9.35
CA PHE A 34 8.01 13.04 -9.36
C PHE A 34 8.14 12.56 -10.80
N SER A 35 9.31 12.00 -11.16
CA SER A 35 9.48 11.34 -12.45
C SER A 35 8.57 10.11 -12.56
N GLU A 36 8.55 9.28 -11.51
CA GLU A 36 7.76 8.07 -11.41
C GLU A 36 7.15 7.94 -10.01
N ILE A 37 5.97 7.32 -9.93
CA ILE A 37 5.37 6.87 -8.68
C ILE A 37 5.01 5.40 -8.85
N HIS A 38 5.51 4.56 -7.96
CA HIS A 38 5.19 3.13 -7.94
C HIS A 38 4.18 2.84 -6.83
N TYR A 39 3.10 2.15 -7.19
CA TYR A 39 2.02 1.80 -6.27
C TYR A 39 2.16 0.34 -5.86
N ILE A 40 2.25 0.12 -4.54
CA ILE A 40 2.27 -1.22 -3.95
C ILE A 40 1.18 -1.30 -2.90
N ALA A 41 0.33 -2.31 -2.99
CA ALA A 41 -0.62 -2.65 -1.94
C ALA A 41 -0.20 -3.95 -1.25
N ILE A 42 -0.16 -3.90 0.08
CA ILE A 42 0.01 -5.08 0.92
C ILE A 42 -1.38 -5.69 1.12
N VAL A 43 -1.56 -6.93 0.69
CA VAL A 43 -2.82 -7.65 0.80
C VAL A 43 -2.64 -8.96 1.57
N CYS A 44 -3.73 -9.49 2.10
CA CYS A 44 -3.74 -10.82 2.69
C CYS A 44 -5.13 -11.46 2.61
N GLY A 45 -5.19 -12.76 2.86
CA GLY A 45 -6.45 -13.51 2.97
C GLY A 45 -7.35 -12.93 4.06
N GLU A 46 -8.66 -12.98 3.82
CA GLU A 46 -9.67 -12.37 4.70
C GLU A 46 -9.59 -12.86 6.15
N ASP A 47 -9.46 -14.17 6.36
CA ASP A 47 -9.39 -14.75 7.70
C ASP A 47 -8.16 -14.28 8.47
N GLU A 48 -7.01 -14.20 7.79
CA GLU A 48 -5.78 -13.74 8.39
C GLU A 48 -5.81 -12.22 8.64
N LEU A 49 -6.45 -11.44 7.76
CA LEU A 49 -6.66 -10.01 7.98
C LEU A 49 -7.50 -9.76 9.24
N LYS A 50 -8.65 -10.44 9.37
CA LYS A 50 -9.53 -10.33 10.54
C LYS A 50 -8.77 -10.71 11.81
N LYS A 51 -8.07 -11.86 11.79
CA LYS A 51 -7.25 -12.33 12.91
C LYS A 51 -6.18 -11.32 13.31
N ARG A 52 -5.44 -10.73 12.36
CA ARG A 52 -4.40 -9.72 12.64
C ARG A 52 -5.00 -8.42 13.19
N MET A 53 -6.16 -8.00 12.71
CA MET A 53 -6.86 -6.82 13.24
C MET A 53 -7.36 -7.05 14.66
N GLN A 54 -8.04 -8.16 14.89
CA GLN A 54 -8.67 -8.47 16.18
C GLN A 54 -7.62 -8.84 17.23
N ASN A 55 -6.73 -9.79 16.93
CA ASN A 55 -5.79 -10.34 17.91
C ASN A 55 -4.46 -9.57 17.93
N GLY A 56 -4.03 -9.04 16.79
CA GLY A 56 -2.76 -8.30 16.68
C GLY A 56 -2.87 -6.82 17.04
N ARG A 57 -4.04 -6.20 16.80
CA ARG A 57 -4.27 -4.77 17.05
C ARG A 57 -5.37 -4.48 18.07
N GLY A 58 -6.10 -5.50 18.55
CA GLY A 58 -7.19 -5.32 19.51
C GLY A 58 -8.41 -4.59 18.92
N VAL A 59 -8.60 -4.62 17.59
CA VAL A 59 -9.72 -3.93 16.95
C VAL A 59 -11.00 -4.71 17.23
N THR A 60 -11.97 -4.06 17.89
CA THR A 60 -13.28 -4.63 18.21
C THR A 60 -14.43 -4.03 17.39
N ASP A 61 -14.18 -2.94 16.67
CA ASP A 61 -15.16 -2.31 15.79
C ASP A 61 -15.40 -3.16 14.53
N GLU A 62 -16.57 -3.79 14.47
CA GLU A 62 -16.98 -4.65 13.35
C GLU A 62 -17.06 -3.88 12.02
N ASN A 63 -17.48 -2.61 12.04
CA ASN A 63 -17.54 -1.80 10.82
C ASN A 63 -16.14 -1.51 10.30
N TRP A 64 -15.20 -1.23 11.19
CA TRP A 64 -13.81 -1.02 10.78
C TRP A 64 -13.19 -2.30 10.21
N ILE A 65 -13.42 -3.46 10.84
CA ILE A 65 -12.98 -4.76 10.32
C ILE A 65 -13.57 -5.00 8.93
N LYS A 66 -14.88 -4.84 8.79
CA LYS A 66 -15.59 -5.03 7.52
C LYS A 66 -15.04 -4.12 6.42
N ASN A 67 -14.91 -2.82 6.69
CA ASN A 67 -14.39 -1.86 5.72
C ASN A 67 -12.95 -2.19 5.29
N SER A 68 -12.13 -2.69 6.20
CA SER A 68 -10.75 -3.10 5.90
C SER A 68 -10.70 -4.36 5.02
N VAL A 69 -11.56 -5.34 5.30
CA VAL A 69 -11.72 -6.54 4.47
C VAL A 69 -12.23 -6.19 3.08
N ASP A 70 -13.27 -5.35 2.99
CA ASP A 70 -13.84 -4.91 1.72
C ASP A 70 -12.79 -4.17 0.88
N PHE A 71 -11.99 -3.29 1.49
CA PHE A 71 -10.93 -2.58 0.78
C PHE A 71 -9.80 -3.50 0.32
N ASN A 72 -9.37 -4.45 1.15
CA ASN A 72 -8.38 -5.46 0.77
C ASN A 72 -8.87 -6.30 -0.44
N LYS A 73 -10.13 -6.72 -0.41
CA LYS A 73 -10.76 -7.44 -1.53
C LYS A 73 -10.82 -6.57 -2.79
N TRP A 74 -11.21 -5.32 -2.65
CA TRP A 74 -11.23 -4.38 -3.77
C TRP A 74 -9.84 -4.21 -4.41
N LEU A 75 -8.78 -4.12 -3.61
CA LEU A 75 -7.39 -4.04 -4.12
C LEU A 75 -7.02 -5.28 -4.93
N ILE A 76 -7.36 -6.48 -4.43
CA ILE A 76 -7.11 -7.74 -5.13
C ILE A 76 -7.83 -7.76 -6.49
N GLU A 77 -9.09 -7.34 -6.52
CA GLU A 77 -9.94 -7.40 -7.71
C GLU A 77 -9.72 -6.28 -8.74
N ASN A 78 -9.11 -5.17 -8.32
CA ASN A 78 -9.00 -3.95 -9.14
C ASN A 78 -7.56 -3.48 -9.37
N SER A 79 -6.55 -4.09 -8.75
CA SER A 79 -5.13 -3.72 -8.92
C SER A 79 -4.67 -3.52 -10.37
N LYS A 80 -5.09 -4.40 -11.28
CA LYS A 80 -4.77 -4.34 -12.72
C LYS A 80 -5.69 -3.41 -13.53
N LYS A 81 -6.74 -2.89 -12.91
CA LYS A 81 -7.73 -2.00 -13.53
C LYS A 81 -7.49 -0.53 -13.18
N THR A 82 -6.64 -0.25 -12.19
CA THR A 82 -6.20 1.11 -11.89
C THR A 82 -5.18 1.58 -12.92
N ASN A 83 -5.04 2.89 -13.06
CA ASN A 83 -4.04 3.49 -13.91
C ASN A 83 -3.31 4.62 -13.15
N PRO A 84 -2.02 4.45 -12.77
CA PRO A 84 -1.17 3.27 -12.95
C PRO A 84 -1.65 1.99 -12.23
N GLU A 85 -1.18 0.83 -12.68
CA GLU A 85 -1.46 -0.45 -12.02
C GLU A 85 -0.86 -0.51 -10.61
N ILE A 86 -1.59 -1.11 -9.67
CA ILE A 86 -1.08 -1.38 -8.32
C ILE A 86 -0.41 -2.74 -8.30
N PHE A 87 0.85 -2.81 -7.87
CA PHE A 87 1.49 -4.09 -7.58
C PHE A 87 0.98 -4.66 -6.26
N LEU A 88 0.52 -5.91 -6.27
CA LEU A 88 0.07 -6.58 -5.05
C LEU A 88 1.20 -7.38 -4.41
N LEU A 89 1.44 -7.15 -3.13
CA LEU A 89 2.27 -8.00 -2.28
C LEU A 89 1.36 -8.77 -1.32
N ASP A 90 1.17 -10.07 -1.61
CA ASP A 90 0.44 -10.97 -0.72
C ASP A 90 1.32 -11.41 0.45
N ILE A 91 0.88 -11.09 1.67
CA ILE A 91 1.59 -11.40 2.92
C ILE A 91 0.83 -12.40 3.80
N THR A 92 -0.14 -13.12 3.23
CA THR A 92 -1.02 -14.04 3.97
C THR A 92 -0.24 -15.01 4.85
N ILE A 93 0.81 -15.62 4.30
CA ILE A 93 1.63 -16.62 5.01
C ILE A 93 2.97 -16.07 5.51
N LEU A 94 3.23 -14.77 5.34
CA LEU A 94 4.51 -14.17 5.69
C LEU A 94 4.50 -13.63 7.13
N SER A 95 5.62 -13.80 7.82
CA SER A 95 5.93 -13.06 9.04
C SER A 95 6.13 -11.57 8.73
N PRO A 96 6.10 -10.68 9.74
CA PRO A 96 6.46 -9.27 9.57
C PRO A 96 7.84 -9.05 8.93
N GLU A 97 8.86 -9.81 9.34
CA GLU A 97 10.23 -9.73 8.82
C GLU A 97 10.31 -10.20 7.36
N GLU A 98 9.60 -11.27 7.02
CA GLU A 98 9.52 -11.78 5.66
C GLU A 98 8.80 -10.81 4.72
N ALA A 99 7.69 -10.23 5.19
CA ALA A 99 6.94 -9.20 4.47
C ALA A 99 7.79 -7.94 4.25
N ALA A 100 8.51 -7.47 5.27
CA ALA A 100 9.43 -6.34 5.15
C ALA A 100 10.56 -6.63 4.16
N SER A 101 11.13 -7.84 4.18
CA SER A 101 12.16 -8.27 3.24
C SER A 101 11.64 -8.34 1.81
N ALA A 102 10.41 -8.83 1.61
CA ALA A 102 9.76 -8.88 0.31
C ALA A 102 9.47 -7.47 -0.23
N MET A 103 8.97 -6.57 0.62
CA MET A 103 8.76 -5.17 0.28
C MET A 103 10.07 -4.48 -0.10
N ASN A 104 11.14 -4.68 0.67
CA ASN A 104 12.45 -4.13 0.36
C ASN A 104 12.96 -4.59 -1.01
N ARG A 105 12.89 -5.90 -1.31
CA ARG A 105 13.25 -6.42 -2.64
C ARG A 105 12.43 -5.77 -3.75
N ARG A 106 11.14 -5.52 -3.52
CA ARG A 106 10.28 -4.85 -4.49
C ARG A 106 10.70 -3.39 -4.71
N ILE A 107 10.93 -2.63 -3.65
CA ILE A 107 11.37 -1.24 -3.74
C ILE A 107 12.70 -1.14 -4.48
N MET A 108 13.66 -2.01 -4.15
CA MET A 108 14.97 -2.03 -4.81
C MET A 108 14.91 -2.42 -6.29
N SER A 109 13.82 -3.03 -6.77
CA SER A 109 13.64 -3.32 -8.20
C SER A 109 13.30 -2.09 -9.05
N PHE A 110 13.03 -0.94 -8.41
CA PHE A 110 12.72 0.34 -9.05
C PHE A 110 13.89 1.34 -9.03
N LEU A 111 14.96 1.03 -8.30
CA LEU A 111 16.15 1.86 -8.14
C LEU A 111 17.30 1.31 -8.97
#